data_AF-A0A7Z0Y1E9-F1
#
_entry.id   AF-A0A7Z0Y1E9-F1
#
_cell.length_a   1.000
_cell.length_b   1.000
_cell.length_c   1.000
_cell.angle_alpha   90.00
_cell.angle_beta   90.00
_cell.angle_gamma   90.00
#
_symmetry.space_group_name_H-M   'P 1'
#
loop_
_entity.id
_entity.type
_entity.pdbx_description
1 polymer ?
#
loop_
_entity_poly.entity_id
_entity_poly.type
_entity_poly.pdbx_seq_one_letter_code
_entity_poly.pdbx_strand_id
1 'polypeptide(L)'
;MPSHHRITVNLPTRKLYSSLKELAQKRDLTMSRLILEIVIACLRFDASSARFLEELRHDLKEGNAGEESFNRNVTGILHRTTIVVPKKDTGDTCELIVLKAVECRLPDYEFTMSEISSQSEFHSDAKRKMRDTAREEVRRVLKKYVLSKVPAITGQLGGAPDFLHMFVKKAMVKYYEDNDSGCNVRIQTTLHVLPLFLNDVRNSRLDFPGIRFRQFKTLAVKGWDKSKYEKMVFVENASETKSGGYFTGLAWNKVGNINEIYEGYEIFNTGIAEEPQNIYCRVHMNDRDVKFKNTIALSLTKKDTPILPE
;
A
#
# COMPACT_ATOMS: atom_id res chain seq x y z
N MET A 1 46.58 26.63 -16.66
CA MET A 1 46.77 26.68 -15.19
C MET A 1 45.96 25.55 -14.54
N PRO A 2 46.55 24.69 -13.70
CA PRO A 2 45.77 23.68 -12.98
C PRO A 2 44.99 24.37 -11.85
N SER A 3 43.67 24.18 -11.79
CA SER A 3 42.84 24.78 -10.74
C SER A 3 43.19 24.20 -9.37
N HIS A 4 43.19 25.04 -8.33
CA HIS A 4 43.63 24.70 -6.96
C HIS A 4 42.79 23.64 -6.21
N HIS A 5 41.79 23.03 -6.86
CA HIS A 5 40.86 22.08 -6.24
C HIS A 5 40.70 20.80 -7.07
N ARG A 6 41.78 20.28 -7.64
CA ARG A 6 41.76 18.99 -8.36
C ARG A 6 41.87 17.84 -7.38
N ILE A 7 40.85 16.98 -7.35
CA ILE A 7 40.86 15.71 -6.62
C ILE A 7 41.05 14.60 -7.65
N THR A 8 42.07 13.77 -7.47
CA THR A 8 42.25 12.54 -8.24
C THR A 8 41.41 11.44 -7.60
N VAL A 9 40.53 10.81 -8.39
CA VAL A 9 39.63 9.76 -7.91
C VAL A 9 39.92 8.48 -8.68
N ASN A 10 40.14 7.37 -7.95
CA ASN A 10 40.26 6.05 -8.53
C ASN A 10 38.87 5.43 -8.64
N LEU A 11 38.42 5.10 -9.85
CA LEU A 11 37.14 4.43 -10.05
C LEU A 11 37.28 2.93 -9.74
N PRO A 12 36.27 2.33 -9.08
CA PRO A 12 36.34 0.95 -8.60
C PRO A 12 36.44 -0.12 -9.70
N THR A 13 36.01 0.17 -10.93
CA THR A 13 36.10 -0.80 -12.04
C THR A 13 36.41 -0.11 -13.37
N ARG A 14 37.11 -0.84 -14.26
CA ARG A 14 37.33 -0.39 -15.66
C ARG A 14 36.02 -0.22 -16.44
N LYS A 15 35.02 -1.06 -16.15
CA LYS A 15 33.69 -0.98 -16.76
C LYS A 15 32.97 0.33 -16.40
N LEU A 16 33.06 0.76 -15.13
CA LEU A 16 32.50 2.06 -14.73
C LEU A 16 33.23 3.21 -15.42
N TYR A 17 34.55 3.14 -15.54
CA TYR A 17 35.33 4.16 -16.27
C TYR A 17 34.92 4.24 -17.76
N SER A 18 34.77 3.11 -18.45
CA SER A 18 34.37 3.09 -19.86
C SER A 18 32.95 3.64 -20.06
N SER A 19 31.98 3.20 -19.24
CA SER A 19 30.60 3.70 -19.33
C SER A 19 30.47 5.19 -19.04
N LEU A 20 31.22 5.72 -18.07
CA LEU A 20 31.24 7.16 -17.82
C LEU A 20 31.90 7.93 -18.99
N LYS A 21 32.94 7.35 -19.61
CA LYS A 21 33.61 7.96 -20.76
C LYS A 21 32.68 8.05 -21.98
N GLU A 22 31.93 6.99 -22.26
CA GLU A 22 30.91 6.97 -23.32
C GLU A 22 29.80 7.98 -23.06
N LEU A 23 29.29 8.06 -21.82
CA LEU A 23 28.30 9.07 -21.43
C LEU A 23 28.80 10.50 -21.61
N ALA A 24 30.05 10.77 -21.21
CA ALA A 24 30.64 12.10 -21.33
C ALA A 24 30.74 12.51 -22.80
N GLN A 25 31.13 11.58 -23.68
CA GLN A 25 31.16 11.78 -25.13
C GLN A 25 29.76 12.02 -25.70
N LYS A 26 28.76 11.21 -25.31
CA LYS A 26 27.38 11.36 -25.80
C LYS A 26 26.76 12.72 -25.48
N ARG A 27 27.22 13.38 -24.40
CA ARG A 27 26.70 14.66 -23.91
C ARG A 27 27.61 15.85 -24.20
N ASP A 28 28.65 15.67 -25.01
CA ASP A 28 29.67 16.70 -25.29
C ASP A 28 30.28 17.32 -24.01
N LEU A 29 30.49 16.49 -22.98
CA LEU A 29 31.09 16.88 -21.71
C LEU A 29 32.48 16.27 -21.55
N THR A 30 33.35 16.97 -20.82
CA THR A 30 34.55 16.33 -20.28
C THR A 30 34.19 15.38 -19.14
N MET A 31 34.96 14.31 -18.97
CA MET A 31 34.77 13.35 -17.88
C MET A 31 34.72 14.01 -16.49
N SER A 32 35.62 14.96 -16.24
CA SER A 32 35.64 15.70 -14.97
C SER A 32 34.39 16.57 -14.80
N ARG A 33 33.86 17.15 -15.89
CA ARG A 33 32.63 17.95 -15.83
C ARG A 33 31.41 17.06 -15.57
N LEU A 34 31.30 15.93 -16.26
CA LEU A 34 30.22 14.96 -16.04
C LEU A 34 30.20 14.47 -14.58
N ILE A 35 31.35 14.08 -14.03
CA ILE A 35 31.46 13.65 -12.64
C ILE A 35 31.07 14.78 -11.68
N LEU A 36 31.51 16.01 -11.93
CA LEU A 36 31.14 17.17 -11.11
C LEU A 36 29.63 17.40 -11.12
N GLU A 37 28.97 17.36 -12.28
CA GLU A 37 27.51 17.51 -12.39
C GLU A 37 26.77 16.38 -11.66
N ILE A 38 27.26 15.13 -11.74
CA ILE A 38 26.69 14.01 -10.98
C ILE A 38 26.82 14.26 -9.47
N VAL A 39 27.99 14.69 -9.00
CA VAL A 39 28.22 14.98 -7.58
C VAL A 39 27.32 16.14 -7.13
N ILE A 40 27.24 17.22 -7.90
CA ILE A 40 26.36 18.36 -7.60
C ILE A 40 24.89 17.91 -7.55
N ALA A 41 24.43 17.12 -8.53
CA ALA A 41 23.07 16.62 -8.58
C ALA A 41 22.73 15.71 -7.38
N CYS A 42 23.67 14.85 -6.99
CA CYS A 42 23.54 14.00 -5.79
C CYS A 42 23.50 14.81 -4.49
N LEU A 43 24.08 16.01 -4.45
CA LEU A 43 24.13 16.85 -3.25
C LEU A 43 22.97 17.87 -3.15
N ARG A 44 22.43 18.34 -4.28
CA ARG A 44 21.39 19.39 -4.29
C ARG A 44 19.97 18.88 -4.02
N PHE A 45 19.69 17.59 -4.26
CA PHE A 45 18.39 16.94 -4.00
C PHE A 45 17.16 17.72 -4.50
N ASP A 46 17.28 18.41 -5.64
CA ASP A 46 16.18 19.14 -6.29
C ASP A 46 15.65 18.40 -7.54
N ALA A 47 14.50 18.83 -8.05
CA ALA A 47 13.84 18.19 -9.20
C ALA A 47 14.68 18.22 -10.48
N SER A 48 15.49 19.27 -10.67
CA SER A 48 16.39 19.39 -11.84
C SER A 48 17.52 18.36 -11.79
N SER A 49 18.06 18.16 -10.59
CA SER A 49 19.09 17.17 -10.28
C SER A 49 18.58 15.75 -10.43
N ALA A 50 17.36 15.47 -9.96
CA ALA A 50 16.71 14.17 -10.12
C ALA A 50 16.47 13.82 -11.59
N ARG A 51 15.99 14.79 -12.38
CA ARG A 51 15.79 14.62 -13.83
C ARG A 51 17.11 14.34 -14.55
N PHE A 52 18.15 15.13 -14.27
CA PHE A 52 19.48 14.92 -14.84
C PHE A 52 20.03 13.50 -14.56
N LEU A 53 19.89 13.01 -13.33
CA LEU A 53 20.35 11.66 -12.96
C LEU A 53 19.53 10.55 -13.65
N GLU A 54 18.22 10.74 -13.85
CA GLU A 54 17.40 9.78 -14.60
C GLU A 54 17.72 9.77 -16.09
N GLU A 55 17.98 10.92 -16.70
CA GLU A 55 18.40 10.99 -18.11
C GLU A 55 19.76 10.28 -18.31
N LEU A 56 20.70 10.43 -17.37
CA LEU A 56 21.97 9.67 -17.39
C LEU A 56 21.75 8.16 -17.26
N ARG A 57 20.79 7.73 -16.43
CA ARG A 57 20.42 6.30 -16.31
C ARG A 57 19.81 5.76 -17.60
N HIS A 58 19.08 6.59 -18.35
CA HIS A 58 18.51 6.21 -19.64
C HIS A 58 19.61 6.04 -20.70
N ASP A 59 20.54 6.98 -20.77
CA ASP A 59 21.65 6.94 -21.72
C ASP A 59 22.55 5.71 -21.57
N LEU A 60 22.73 5.23 -20.34
CA LEU A 60 23.46 3.99 -20.05
C LEU A 60 22.73 2.72 -20.53
N LYS A 61 21.41 2.79 -20.71
CA LYS A 61 20.61 1.64 -21.16
C LYS A 61 20.60 1.52 -22.69
N GLU A 62 20.63 2.64 -23.41
CA GLU A 62 20.69 2.65 -24.88
C GLU A 62 22.00 2.07 -25.44
N GLY A 63 23.10 2.06 -24.67
CA GLY A 63 24.38 1.46 -25.07
C GLY A 63 24.44 -0.07 -25.01
N ASN A 64 23.43 -0.73 -24.46
CA ASN A 64 23.29 -2.19 -24.47
C ASN A 64 22.15 -2.56 -25.42
N ALA A 65 22.39 -2.50 -26.73
CA ALA A 65 21.39 -2.86 -27.72
C ALA A 65 21.05 -4.36 -27.64
N GLY A 66 19.93 -4.65 -26.99
CA GLY A 66 19.04 -5.76 -27.30
C GLY A 66 17.65 -5.15 -27.38
N GLU A 67 17.19 -4.89 -28.61
CA GLU A 67 15.80 -4.56 -28.89
C GLU A 67 14.91 -5.73 -28.43
N GLU A 68 14.43 -5.67 -27.20
CA GLU A 68 13.00 -5.85 -27.05
C GLU A 68 12.43 -4.45 -27.19
N SER A 69 11.93 -4.15 -28.40
CA SER A 69 10.89 -3.15 -28.53
C SER A 69 9.89 -3.45 -27.42
N PHE A 70 9.86 -2.62 -26.39
CA PHE A 70 8.81 -2.66 -25.38
C PHE A 70 7.54 -2.30 -26.12
N ASN A 71 6.93 -3.34 -26.71
CA ASN A 71 5.61 -3.28 -27.26
C ASN A 71 4.77 -2.72 -26.12
N ARG A 72 4.21 -1.52 -26.33
CA ARG A 72 3.42 -0.77 -25.36
C ARG A 72 2.26 -1.66 -24.91
N ASN A 73 2.51 -2.54 -23.96
CA ASN A 73 1.51 -3.40 -23.40
C ASN A 73 0.79 -2.56 -22.36
N VAL A 74 -0.40 -2.10 -22.77
CA VAL A 74 -1.40 -1.29 -22.05
C VAL A 74 -1.86 -1.97 -20.73
N THR A 75 -1.29 -3.14 -20.40
CA THR A 75 -1.61 -3.98 -19.27
C THR A 75 -0.80 -3.70 -17.99
N GLY A 76 0.36 -3.05 -18.06
CA GLY A 76 1.18 -2.74 -16.87
C GLY A 76 0.41 -1.94 -15.80
N ILE A 77 0.40 -2.41 -14.55
CA ILE A 77 -0.28 -1.73 -13.42
C ILE A 77 0.41 -0.40 -13.10
N LEU A 78 1.68 -0.29 -13.45
CA LEU A 78 2.46 0.94 -13.42
C LEU A 78 2.48 1.54 -14.83
N HIS A 79 1.47 2.32 -15.18
CA HIS A 79 1.67 3.29 -16.27
C HIS A 79 2.74 4.27 -15.77
N ARG A 80 3.96 4.12 -16.27
CA ARG A 80 5.07 5.00 -15.92
C ARG A 80 4.76 6.39 -16.48
N THR A 81 4.12 7.21 -15.66
CA THR A 81 4.11 8.66 -15.77
C THR A 81 3.97 9.17 -14.36
N THR A 82 5.11 9.41 -13.72
CA THR A 82 5.24 10.53 -12.79
C THR A 82 4.65 11.74 -13.49
N ILE A 83 3.39 12.05 -13.22
CA ILE A 83 2.85 13.34 -13.61
C ILE A 83 3.42 14.29 -12.59
N VAL A 84 4.31 15.17 -13.05
CA VAL A 84 4.66 16.37 -12.28
C VAL A 84 3.41 17.23 -12.31
N VAL A 85 2.60 17.15 -11.27
CA VAL A 85 1.46 18.05 -11.12
C VAL A 85 1.99 19.33 -10.48
N PRO A 86 1.96 20.49 -11.16
CA PRO A 86 2.25 21.74 -10.52
C PRO A 86 1.17 22.02 -9.47
N LYS A 87 1.54 22.16 -8.20
CA LYS A 87 0.62 22.71 -7.20
C LYS A 87 0.38 24.18 -7.54
N LYS A 88 -0.87 24.51 -7.90
CA LYS A 88 -1.30 25.89 -8.20
C LYS A 88 -0.99 26.89 -7.08
N ASP A 89 -0.88 26.43 -5.84
CA ASP A 89 -0.83 27.33 -4.67
C ASP A 89 0.57 27.45 -4.02
N THR A 90 1.53 26.58 -4.32
CA THR A 90 2.86 26.61 -3.67
C THR A 90 4.06 26.55 -4.62
N GLY A 91 3.85 26.35 -5.92
CA GLY A 91 4.95 26.21 -6.89
C GLY A 91 5.72 24.88 -6.80
N ASP A 92 5.39 24.03 -5.82
CA ASP A 92 6.01 22.71 -5.67
C ASP A 92 5.49 21.70 -6.71
N THR A 93 6.42 20.95 -7.28
CA THR A 93 6.15 19.82 -8.17
C THR A 93 5.91 18.55 -7.36
N CYS A 94 4.75 17.92 -7.51
CA CYS A 94 4.48 16.61 -6.91
C CYS A 94 4.56 15.51 -7.97
N GLU A 95 5.27 14.43 -7.67
CA GLU A 95 5.31 13.22 -8.49
C GLU A 95 4.13 12.30 -8.15
N LEU A 96 3.20 12.13 -9.09
CA LEU A 96 2.08 11.21 -8.94
C LEU A 96 2.40 9.83 -9.56
N ILE A 97 2.27 8.76 -8.78
CA ILE A 97 2.33 7.38 -9.29
C ILE A 97 0.89 6.84 -9.33
N VAL A 98 0.41 6.53 -10.54
CA VAL A 98 -0.93 5.96 -10.73
C VAL A 98 -0.85 4.45 -10.60
N LEU A 99 -1.59 3.90 -9.63
CA LEU A 99 -1.78 2.47 -9.43
C LEU A 99 -3.20 2.07 -9.87
N LYS A 100 -3.36 0.89 -10.48
CA LYS A 100 -4.69 0.34 -10.82
C LYS A 100 -5.39 -0.22 -9.57
N ALA A 101 -5.63 0.63 -8.58
CA ALA A 101 -6.37 0.27 -7.39
C ALA A 101 -7.87 0.49 -7.59
N VAL A 102 -8.69 -0.38 -7.01
CA VAL A 102 -10.14 -0.40 -7.19
C VAL A 102 -10.82 -0.38 -5.81
N GLU A 103 -11.86 0.42 -5.67
CA GLU A 103 -12.73 0.35 -4.49
C GLU A 103 -13.67 -0.86 -4.61
N CYS A 104 -13.70 -1.71 -3.59
CA CYS A 104 -14.53 -2.90 -3.54
C CYS A 104 -15.37 -2.88 -2.26
N ARG A 105 -16.70 -2.78 -2.40
CA ARG A 105 -17.62 -2.89 -1.28
C ARG A 105 -17.98 -4.36 -1.05
N LEU A 106 -17.72 -4.86 0.14
CA LEU A 106 -18.10 -6.23 0.49
C LEU A 106 -19.58 -6.29 0.94
N PRO A 107 -20.24 -7.44 0.77
CA PRO A 107 -21.53 -7.70 1.39
C PRO A 107 -21.46 -7.52 2.91
N ASP A 108 -22.59 -7.14 3.50
CA ASP A 108 -22.73 -7.08 4.96
C ASP A 108 -22.46 -8.47 5.56
N TYR A 109 -21.68 -8.49 6.63
CA TYR A 109 -21.30 -9.72 7.32
C TYR A 109 -21.90 -9.72 8.73
N GLU A 110 -22.67 -10.75 9.05
CA GLU A 110 -23.37 -10.89 10.32
C GLU A 110 -22.90 -12.16 11.02
N PHE A 111 -22.63 -12.06 12.33
CA PHE A 111 -22.27 -13.19 13.17
C PHE A 111 -22.63 -12.89 14.63
N THR A 112 -22.74 -13.94 15.43
CA THR A 112 -22.98 -13.86 16.86
C THR A 112 -21.71 -14.25 17.60
N MET A 113 -21.27 -13.42 18.53
CA MET A 113 -20.21 -13.75 19.46
C MET A 113 -20.81 -14.41 20.70
N SER A 114 -20.38 -15.63 21.00
CA SER A 114 -20.71 -16.31 22.26
C SER A 114 -19.94 -15.68 23.41
N GLU A 115 -20.57 -15.53 24.58
CA GLU A 115 -19.90 -15.16 25.84
C GLU A 115 -18.89 -16.24 26.24
N ILE A 116 -17.67 -16.18 25.73
CA ILE A 116 -16.58 -17.02 26.24
C ILE A 116 -15.80 -16.19 27.25
N SER A 117 -16.06 -16.48 28.53
CA SER A 117 -15.26 -16.16 29.73
C SER A 117 -15.23 -14.71 30.23
N SER A 118 -16.29 -14.27 30.90
CA SER A 118 -16.25 -14.17 32.37
C SER A 118 -17.59 -13.72 32.92
N GLN A 119 -18.04 -14.40 33.97
CA GLN A 119 -19.11 -13.91 34.83
C GLN A 119 -18.80 -12.45 35.22
N SER A 120 -19.73 -11.53 34.94
CA SER A 120 -19.76 -10.08 35.27
C SER A 120 -19.63 -9.06 34.12
N GLU A 121 -19.49 -9.44 32.84
CA GLU A 121 -19.01 -8.47 31.84
C GLU A 121 -20.00 -7.40 31.31
N PHE A 122 -21.30 -7.48 31.62
CA PHE A 122 -22.29 -6.52 31.09
C PHE A 122 -23.36 -6.10 32.11
N HIS A 123 -22.99 -5.63 33.31
CA HIS A 123 -23.98 -4.93 34.15
C HIS A 123 -23.45 -3.71 34.91
N SER A 124 -24.38 -2.75 35.05
CA SER A 124 -24.35 -1.43 35.69
C SER A 124 -23.88 -0.25 34.83
N ASP A 125 -24.86 0.57 34.44
CA ASP A 125 -24.91 2.02 34.12
C ASP A 125 -23.89 2.67 33.16
N ALA A 126 -22.84 1.97 32.73
CA ALA A 126 -21.94 2.33 31.64
C ALA A 126 -22.50 1.85 30.28
N LYS A 127 -23.64 2.40 29.87
CA LYS A 127 -24.26 2.16 28.55
C LYS A 127 -23.22 2.14 27.40
N ARG A 128 -23.14 1.00 26.69
CA ARG A 128 -22.91 0.91 25.22
C ARG A 128 -21.47 1.00 24.64
N LYS A 129 -20.41 0.44 25.23
CA LYS A 129 -19.11 0.31 24.51
C LYS A 129 -18.52 -1.09 24.63
N MET A 130 -18.31 -1.75 23.49
CA MET A 130 -17.61 -3.03 23.36
C MET A 130 -16.20 -2.89 23.93
N ARG A 131 -15.81 -3.82 24.83
CA ARG A 131 -14.46 -3.91 25.42
C ARG A 131 -13.41 -4.15 24.33
N ASP A 132 -12.16 -3.78 24.61
CA ASP A 132 -11.09 -3.86 23.60
C ASP A 132 -10.78 -5.30 23.18
N THR A 133 -10.90 -6.29 24.09
CA THR A 133 -10.78 -7.72 23.77
C THR A 133 -11.79 -8.18 22.73
N ALA A 134 -13.06 -7.81 22.90
CA ALA A 134 -14.12 -8.09 21.93
C ALA A 134 -13.91 -7.34 20.61
N ARG A 135 -13.40 -6.09 20.65
CA ARG A 135 -13.04 -5.36 19.42
C ARG A 135 -11.93 -6.04 18.64
N GLU A 136 -10.90 -6.56 19.32
CA GLU A 136 -9.83 -7.33 18.67
C GLU A 136 -10.37 -8.60 18.02
N GLU A 137 -11.29 -9.29 18.70
CA GLU A 137 -11.95 -10.46 18.14
C GLU A 137 -12.76 -10.11 16.88
N VAL A 138 -13.54 -9.04 16.90
CA VAL A 138 -14.26 -8.54 15.71
C VAL A 138 -13.29 -8.21 14.58
N ARG A 139 -12.15 -7.57 14.87
CA ARG A 139 -11.12 -7.27 13.86
C ARG A 139 -10.52 -8.55 13.28
N ARG A 140 -10.24 -9.55 14.11
CA ARG A 140 -9.75 -10.87 13.68
C ARG A 140 -10.74 -11.55 12.75
N VAL A 141 -12.02 -11.54 13.11
CA VAL A 141 -13.13 -12.07 12.30
C VAL A 141 -13.26 -11.30 10.98
N LEU A 142 -13.19 -9.97 11.00
CA LEU A 142 -13.20 -9.13 9.81
C LEU A 142 -12.04 -9.46 8.87
N LYS A 143 -10.82 -9.61 9.40
CA LYS A 143 -9.66 -9.99 8.58
C LYS A 143 -9.88 -11.33 7.87
N LYS A 144 -10.38 -12.34 8.59
CA LYS A 144 -10.74 -13.65 8.01
C LYS A 144 -11.84 -13.54 6.97
N TYR A 145 -12.86 -12.72 7.21
CA TYR A 145 -13.93 -12.46 6.27
C TYR A 145 -13.42 -11.80 4.98
N VAL A 146 -12.51 -10.81 5.07
CA VAL A 146 -11.89 -10.20 3.90
C VAL A 146 -11.12 -11.24 3.07
N LEU A 147 -10.33 -12.10 3.74
CA LEU A 147 -9.59 -13.17 3.08
C LEU A 147 -10.51 -14.20 2.40
N SER A 148 -11.64 -14.55 3.02
CA SER A 148 -12.60 -15.48 2.41
C SER A 148 -13.30 -14.90 1.17
N LYS A 149 -13.24 -13.58 0.96
CA LYS A 149 -13.77 -12.90 -0.21
C LYS A 149 -12.76 -12.71 -1.35
N VAL A 150 -11.51 -13.17 -1.20
CA VAL A 150 -10.49 -13.10 -2.26
C VAL A 150 -11.00 -13.62 -3.61
N PRO A 151 -11.67 -14.80 -3.72
CA PRO A 151 -12.19 -15.28 -5.02
C PRO A 151 -13.20 -14.34 -5.67
N ALA A 152 -14.08 -13.72 -4.88
CA ALA A 152 -15.08 -12.79 -5.39
C ALA A 152 -14.43 -11.47 -5.84
N ILE A 153 -13.43 -11.00 -5.09
CA ILE A 153 -12.67 -9.80 -5.43
C ILE A 153 -11.90 -10.00 -6.73
N THR A 154 -11.17 -11.11 -6.88
CA THR A 154 -10.37 -11.39 -8.08
C THR A 154 -11.25 -11.64 -9.31
N GLY A 155 -12.41 -12.28 -9.13
CA GLY A 155 -13.42 -12.40 -10.20
C GLY A 155 -13.89 -11.05 -10.74
N GLN A 156 -14.07 -10.04 -9.88
CA GLN A 156 -14.44 -8.68 -10.31
C GLN A 156 -13.31 -7.94 -11.03
N LEU A 157 -12.05 -8.27 -10.74
CA LEU A 157 -10.89 -7.66 -11.38
C LEU A 157 -10.63 -8.21 -12.80
N GLY A 158 -11.33 -9.26 -13.22
CA GLY A 158 -11.17 -9.86 -14.55
C GLY A 158 -9.93 -10.74 -14.71
N GLY A 159 -9.28 -11.12 -13.61
CA GLY A 159 -8.08 -11.97 -13.60
C GLY A 159 -7.50 -12.19 -12.20
N ALA A 160 -6.65 -13.21 -12.06
CA ALA A 160 -5.95 -13.52 -10.82
C ALA A 160 -4.58 -12.81 -10.77
N PRO A 161 -4.36 -11.84 -9.87
CA PRO A 161 -3.05 -11.23 -9.69
C PRO A 161 -2.12 -12.15 -8.89
N ASP A 162 -0.81 -11.92 -9.01
CA ASP A 162 0.19 -12.63 -8.18
C ASP A 162 0.12 -12.16 -6.72
N PHE A 163 -0.08 -10.85 -6.50
CA PHE A 163 -0.23 -10.27 -5.16
C PHE A 163 -1.50 -9.44 -5.06
N LEU A 164 -2.09 -9.43 -3.87
CA LEU A 164 -3.31 -8.68 -3.59
C LEU A 164 -3.21 -7.93 -2.26
N HIS A 165 -3.07 -6.62 -2.35
CA HIS A 165 -3.19 -5.73 -1.19
C HIS A 165 -4.65 -5.34 -1.00
N MET A 166 -5.21 -5.65 0.17
CA MET A 166 -6.58 -5.29 0.53
C MET A 166 -6.56 -4.35 1.72
N PHE A 167 -6.81 -3.07 1.47
CA PHE A 167 -6.89 -2.05 2.52
C PHE A 167 -8.32 -1.95 3.01
N VAL A 168 -8.54 -2.15 4.31
CA VAL A 168 -9.83 -1.85 4.96
C VAL A 168 -9.93 -0.32 5.06
N LYS A 169 -10.41 0.30 3.97
CA LYS A 169 -10.60 1.75 3.87
C LYS A 169 -11.56 2.26 4.94
N LYS A 170 -12.64 1.50 5.17
CA LYS A 170 -13.66 1.77 6.18
C LYS A 170 -14.39 0.49 6.57
N ALA A 171 -14.55 0.25 7.87
CA ALA A 171 -15.47 -0.75 8.40
C ALA A 171 -16.37 -0.11 9.47
N MET A 172 -17.69 -0.27 9.31
CA MET A 172 -18.69 0.10 10.32
C MET A 172 -19.21 -1.17 10.98
N VAL A 173 -18.90 -1.32 12.25
CA VAL A 173 -19.34 -2.44 13.09
C VAL A 173 -20.54 -1.96 13.91
N LYS A 174 -21.71 -2.53 13.63
CA LYS A 174 -22.91 -2.37 14.44
C LYS A 174 -23.05 -3.60 15.33
N TYR A 175 -23.37 -3.42 16.60
CA TYR A 175 -23.59 -4.54 17.50
C TYR A 175 -24.72 -4.26 18.48
N TYR A 176 -25.37 -5.33 18.93
CA TYR A 176 -26.42 -5.32 19.94
C TYR A 176 -26.44 -6.65 20.70
N GLU A 177 -26.88 -6.60 21.95
CA GLU A 177 -27.10 -7.79 22.76
C GLU A 177 -28.55 -8.23 22.57
N ASP A 178 -28.75 -9.53 22.35
CA ASP A 178 -30.07 -10.15 22.47
C ASP A 178 -30.25 -10.68 23.90
N ASN A 179 -31.49 -10.85 24.34
CA ASN A 179 -31.80 -11.34 25.69
C ASN A 179 -31.28 -12.78 25.92
N ASP A 180 -30.97 -13.51 24.84
CA ASP A 180 -30.47 -14.89 24.85
C ASP A 180 -28.93 -14.98 24.78
N SER A 181 -28.23 -14.18 25.62
CA SER A 181 -26.79 -14.26 25.95
C SER A 181 -25.76 -14.10 24.81
N GLY A 182 -26.16 -13.66 23.62
CA GLY A 182 -25.26 -13.43 22.48
C GLY A 182 -25.11 -11.95 22.10
N CYS A 183 -23.88 -11.53 21.76
CA CYS A 183 -23.65 -10.25 21.09
C CYS A 183 -23.71 -10.42 19.58
N ASN A 184 -24.75 -9.88 18.95
CA ASN A 184 -24.92 -9.89 17.50
C ASN A 184 -24.12 -8.75 16.88
N VAL A 185 -23.32 -9.07 15.86
CA VAL A 185 -22.42 -8.13 15.19
C VAL A 185 -22.72 -8.12 13.70
N ARG A 186 -22.92 -6.92 13.14
CA ARG A 186 -23.03 -6.67 11.70
C ARG A 186 -21.92 -5.73 11.25
N ILE A 187 -21.17 -6.14 10.24
CA ILE A 187 -20.08 -5.36 9.65
C ILE A 187 -20.44 -4.93 8.23
N GLN A 188 -20.34 -3.63 7.98
CA GLN A 188 -20.38 -3.05 6.63
C GLN A 188 -18.99 -2.54 6.29
N THR A 189 -18.35 -3.09 5.26
CA THR A 189 -16.95 -2.76 4.96
C THR A 189 -16.73 -2.40 3.50
N THR A 190 -15.83 -1.44 3.29
CA THR A 190 -15.36 -1.01 1.97
C THR A 190 -13.85 -1.14 1.95
N LEU A 191 -13.37 -1.84 0.92
CA LEU A 191 -11.97 -2.07 0.68
C LEU A 191 -11.46 -1.13 -0.41
N HIS A 192 -10.19 -0.76 -0.31
CA HIS A 192 -9.41 -0.32 -1.46
C HIS A 192 -8.46 -1.45 -1.80
N VAL A 193 -8.52 -1.96 -3.03
CA VAL A 193 -7.83 -3.18 -3.45
C VAL A 193 -6.78 -2.80 -4.49
N LEU A 194 -5.55 -3.22 -4.25
CA LEU A 194 -4.43 -3.04 -5.16
C LEU A 194 -3.94 -4.43 -5.63
N PRO A 195 -4.35 -4.88 -6.83
CA PRO A 195 -3.75 -6.03 -7.48
C PRO A 195 -2.33 -5.69 -7.92
N LEU A 196 -1.41 -6.66 -7.89
CA LEU A 196 -0.06 -6.54 -8.42
C LEU A 196 0.35 -7.83 -9.14
N PHE A 197 1.06 -7.69 -10.26
CA PHE A 197 1.69 -8.81 -10.94
C PHE A 197 3.18 -8.87 -10.60
N LEU A 198 3.75 -10.08 -10.55
CA LEU A 198 5.13 -10.32 -10.14
C LEU A 198 6.13 -9.56 -11.00
N ASN A 199 5.88 -9.48 -12.31
CA ASN A 199 6.73 -8.72 -13.22
C ASN A 199 6.71 -7.21 -12.91
N ASP A 200 5.57 -6.66 -12.51
CA ASP A 200 5.46 -5.25 -12.10
C ASP A 200 6.21 -5.02 -10.78
N VAL A 201 6.05 -5.93 -9.82
CA VAL A 201 6.72 -5.84 -8.51
C VAL A 201 8.24 -5.92 -8.65
N ARG A 202 8.75 -6.90 -9.43
CA ARG A 202 10.20 -7.06 -9.70
C ARG A 202 10.82 -5.86 -10.39
N ASN A 203 10.05 -5.18 -11.25
CA ASN A 203 10.53 -4.02 -11.98
C ASN A 203 10.33 -2.69 -11.27
N SER A 204 9.59 -2.69 -10.16
CA SER A 204 9.34 -1.51 -9.35
C SER A 204 10.48 -1.22 -8.38
N ARG A 205 10.60 0.06 -8.01
CA ARG A 205 11.41 0.53 -6.88
C ARG A 205 10.56 0.70 -5.60
N LEU A 206 9.24 0.49 -5.71
CA LEU A 206 8.33 0.56 -4.57
C LEU A 206 8.46 -0.70 -3.72
N ASP A 207 8.58 -0.50 -2.41
CA ASP A 207 8.60 -1.56 -1.42
C ASP A 207 7.16 -1.94 -1.04
N PHE A 208 6.50 -2.74 -1.87
CA PHE A 208 5.14 -3.22 -1.61
C PHE A 208 5.02 -4.02 -0.29
N PRO A 209 5.93 -4.97 0.03
CA PRO A 209 5.95 -5.62 1.34
C PRO A 209 6.09 -4.63 2.51
N GLY A 210 6.77 -3.51 2.29
CA GLY A 210 6.95 -2.42 3.24
C GLY A 210 5.75 -1.51 3.45
N ILE A 211 4.61 -1.72 2.77
CA ILE A 211 3.42 -0.88 2.94
C ILE A 211 2.91 -0.96 4.40
N ARG A 212 2.85 0.21 5.06
CA ARG A 212 2.40 0.33 6.46
C ARG A 212 1.65 1.63 6.71
N PHE A 213 0.74 1.61 7.67
CA PHE A 213 0.07 2.82 8.14
C PHE A 213 1.06 3.70 8.93
N ARG A 214 1.09 5.00 8.62
CA ARG A 214 1.82 6.01 9.40
C ARG A 214 0.97 7.26 9.59
N GLN A 215 1.11 7.89 10.76
CA GLN A 215 0.53 9.20 11.01
C GLN A 215 1.31 10.27 10.24
N PHE A 216 0.62 11.24 9.65
CA PHE A 216 1.26 12.33 8.90
C PHE A 216 2.23 13.11 9.78
N LYS A 217 1.84 13.43 11.01
CA LYS A 217 2.72 14.11 11.99
C LYS A 217 4.00 13.32 12.25
N THR A 218 3.91 12.00 12.43
CA THR A 218 5.08 11.17 12.68
C THR A 218 6.02 11.16 11.48
N LEU A 219 5.48 11.06 10.26
CA LEU A 219 6.28 11.07 9.05
C LEU A 219 6.93 12.44 8.81
N ALA A 220 6.22 13.54 9.08
CA ALA A 220 6.75 14.90 8.94
C ALA A 220 7.87 15.20 9.95
N VAL A 221 7.73 14.74 11.20
CA VAL A 221 8.71 15.03 12.27
C VAL A 221 9.90 14.08 12.22
N LYS A 222 9.66 12.78 12.07
CA LYS A 222 10.72 11.75 12.13
C LYS A 222 11.31 11.41 10.75
N GLY A 223 10.64 11.82 9.67
CA GLY A 223 11.03 11.44 8.32
C GLY A 223 10.87 9.94 8.06
N TRP A 224 11.69 9.46 7.13
CA TRP A 224 11.83 8.05 6.78
C TRP A 224 13.29 7.64 6.85
N ASP A 225 13.54 6.34 6.73
CA ASP A 225 14.89 5.81 6.62
C ASP A 225 15.50 6.20 5.26
N LYS A 226 16.27 7.30 5.26
CA LYS A 226 16.92 7.84 4.05
C LYS A 226 18.02 6.93 3.51
N SER A 227 18.55 6.02 4.34
CA SER A 227 19.53 5.03 3.88
C SER A 227 18.87 3.98 2.99
N LYS A 228 17.62 3.61 3.31
CA LYS A 228 16.85 2.60 2.58
C LYS A 228 16.02 3.20 1.43
N TYR A 229 15.39 4.35 1.65
CA TYR A 229 14.43 4.92 0.72
C TYR A 229 14.80 6.35 0.29
N GLU A 230 14.66 6.63 -1.01
CA GLU A 230 14.78 7.98 -1.58
C GLU A 230 13.66 8.88 -1.03
N LYS A 231 12.42 8.39 -1.04
CA LYS A 231 11.24 9.09 -0.54
C LYS A 231 10.14 8.12 -0.12
N MET A 232 9.14 8.63 0.58
CA MET A 232 7.92 7.90 0.91
C MET A 232 6.80 8.29 -0.05
N VAL A 233 6.06 7.28 -0.49
CA VAL A 233 4.89 7.42 -1.36
C VAL A 233 3.65 7.11 -0.55
N PHE A 234 2.69 8.02 -0.61
CA PHE A 234 1.38 7.87 0.03
C PHE A 234 0.45 7.05 -0.88
N VAL A 235 -0.22 6.05 -0.32
CA VAL A 235 -1.27 5.30 -1.01
C VAL A 235 -2.59 6.02 -0.80
N GLU A 236 -2.96 6.84 -1.77
CA GLU A 236 -4.20 7.60 -1.73
C GLU A 236 -5.42 6.67 -1.65
N ASN A 237 -6.50 7.13 -1.01
CA ASN A 237 -7.79 6.42 -0.90
C ASN A 237 -7.78 5.09 -0.14
N ALA A 238 -6.63 4.62 0.35
CA ALA A 238 -6.51 3.36 1.11
C ALA A 238 -7.07 3.42 2.55
N SER A 239 -7.37 4.60 3.07
CA SER A 239 -7.88 4.83 4.44
C SER A 239 -8.77 6.07 4.47
N GLU A 240 -9.81 6.08 5.31
CA GLU A 240 -10.62 7.29 5.61
C GLU A 240 -10.02 8.14 6.75
N THR A 241 -8.92 7.69 7.36
CA THR A 241 -8.32 8.40 8.49
C THR A 241 -7.69 9.72 8.07
N LYS A 242 -8.10 10.84 8.69
CA LYS A 242 -7.56 12.19 8.37
C LYS A 242 -6.16 12.47 8.92
N SER A 243 -5.73 11.72 9.93
CA SER A 243 -4.47 11.95 10.64
C SER A 243 -3.27 11.16 10.10
N GLY A 244 -3.49 10.31 9.11
CA GLY A 244 -2.48 9.41 8.57
C GLY A 244 -3.05 8.51 7.47
N GLY A 245 -2.22 7.62 6.95
CA GLY A 245 -2.67 6.61 6.01
C GLY A 245 -1.53 5.68 5.65
N TYR A 246 -1.68 4.93 4.56
CA TYR A 246 -0.72 3.93 4.15
C TYR A 246 0.39 4.53 3.30
N PHE A 247 1.63 4.12 3.59
CA PHE A 247 2.81 4.56 2.87
C PHE A 247 3.69 3.38 2.48
N THR A 248 4.37 3.51 1.34
CA THR A 248 5.47 2.65 0.90
C THR A 248 6.72 3.49 0.63
N GLY A 249 7.89 2.90 0.76
CA GLY A 249 9.14 3.56 0.41
C GLY A 249 9.47 3.36 -1.07
N LEU A 250 10.02 4.40 -1.71
CA LEU A 250 10.69 4.29 -2.99
C LEU A 250 12.17 4.01 -2.74
N ALA A 251 12.62 2.78 -2.95
CA ALA A 251 14.00 2.36 -2.74
C ALA A 251 14.95 2.98 -3.79
N TRP A 252 16.22 3.14 -3.44
CA TRP A 252 17.25 3.66 -4.37
C TRP A 252 17.44 2.79 -5.62
N ASN A 253 17.30 1.47 -5.44
CA ASN A 253 17.44 0.45 -6.49
C ASN A 253 16.21 -0.46 -6.51
N LYS A 254 16.04 -1.22 -7.60
CA LYS A 254 15.03 -2.28 -7.66
C LYS A 254 15.34 -3.38 -6.64
N VAL A 255 14.32 -4.14 -6.26
CA VAL A 255 14.48 -5.28 -5.34
C VAL A 255 15.42 -6.30 -5.97
N GLY A 256 16.59 -6.50 -5.35
CA GLY A 256 17.60 -7.46 -5.80
C GLY A 256 17.33 -8.89 -5.32
N ASN A 257 16.62 -9.05 -4.21
CA ASN A 257 16.31 -10.33 -3.59
C ASN A 257 14.82 -10.66 -3.74
N ILE A 258 14.51 -11.70 -4.52
CA ILE A 258 13.13 -12.11 -4.83
C ILE A 258 12.38 -12.58 -3.57
N ASN A 259 13.07 -13.10 -2.55
CA ASN A 259 12.40 -13.61 -1.34
C ASN A 259 11.77 -12.49 -0.51
N GLU A 260 12.35 -11.29 -0.53
CA GLU A 260 11.81 -10.13 0.18
C GLU A 260 10.44 -9.70 -0.37
N ILE A 261 10.14 -10.05 -1.63
CA ILE A 261 8.87 -9.72 -2.28
C ILE A 261 7.68 -10.42 -1.60
N TYR A 262 7.90 -11.62 -1.06
CA TYR A 262 6.83 -12.45 -0.48
C TYR A 262 6.69 -12.27 1.04
N GLU A 263 7.49 -11.41 1.66
CA GLU A 263 7.51 -11.24 3.12
C GLU A 263 6.17 -10.72 3.66
N GLY A 264 5.58 -11.46 4.61
CA GLY A 264 4.38 -11.05 5.32
C GLY A 264 3.06 -11.18 4.54
N TYR A 265 3.05 -11.93 3.44
CA TYR A 265 1.83 -12.29 2.72
C TYR A 265 1.26 -13.63 3.20
N GLU A 266 -0.06 -13.73 3.18
CA GLU A 266 -0.81 -14.97 3.36
C GLU A 266 -1.07 -15.60 1.99
N ILE A 267 -0.88 -16.91 1.86
CA ILE A 267 -1.05 -17.61 0.58
C ILE A 267 -2.51 -18.04 0.46
N PHE A 268 -3.16 -17.65 -0.63
CA PHE A 268 -4.49 -18.12 -1.00
C PHE A 268 -4.39 -18.97 -2.28
N ASN A 269 -4.82 -20.22 -2.20
CA ASN A 269 -4.78 -21.15 -3.33
C ASN A 269 -6.07 -21.00 -4.15
N THR A 270 -5.94 -20.63 -5.42
CA THR A 270 -7.05 -20.45 -6.37
C THR A 270 -7.12 -21.51 -7.47
N GLY A 271 -6.08 -22.33 -7.62
CA GLY A 271 -6.02 -23.37 -8.65
C GLY A 271 -6.69 -24.68 -8.26
N ILE A 272 -6.78 -25.58 -9.23
CA ILE A 272 -7.22 -26.96 -9.05
C ILE A 272 -6.07 -27.73 -8.38
N ALA A 273 -6.34 -28.85 -7.70
CA ALA A 273 -5.32 -29.63 -6.99
C ALA A 273 -4.10 -30.01 -7.87
N GLU A 274 -4.30 -30.13 -9.18
CA GLU A 274 -3.29 -30.50 -10.17
C GLU A 274 -2.46 -29.30 -10.67
N GLU A 275 -3.03 -28.08 -10.61
CA GLU A 275 -2.36 -26.82 -11.01
C GLU A 275 -2.72 -25.70 -10.03
N PRO A 276 -2.11 -25.68 -8.83
CA PRO A 276 -2.40 -24.66 -7.83
C PRO A 276 -1.85 -23.30 -8.28
N GLN A 277 -2.76 -22.34 -8.45
CA GLN A 277 -2.41 -20.94 -8.64
C GLN A 277 -2.46 -20.21 -7.29
N ASN A 278 -1.33 -19.67 -6.87
CA ASN A 278 -1.20 -19.00 -5.58
C ASN A 278 -1.37 -17.49 -5.73
N ILE A 279 -2.18 -16.89 -4.86
CA ILE A 279 -2.30 -15.44 -4.70
C ILE A 279 -1.74 -15.05 -3.35
N TYR A 280 -0.72 -14.19 -3.35
CA TYR A 280 -0.10 -13.66 -2.14
C TYR A 280 -0.92 -12.47 -1.64
N CYS A 281 -1.69 -12.69 -0.59
CA CYS A 281 -2.66 -11.74 -0.06
C CYS A 281 -2.12 -11.00 1.16
N ARG A 282 -2.45 -9.71 1.29
CA ARG A 282 -2.17 -8.95 2.51
C ARG A 282 -3.31 -8.00 2.84
N VAL A 283 -3.88 -8.21 4.02
CA VAL A 283 -4.92 -7.32 4.57
C VAL A 283 -4.27 -6.22 5.40
N HIS A 284 -4.52 -4.98 5.01
CA HIS A 284 -4.08 -3.79 5.71
C HIS A 284 -5.27 -3.21 6.45
N MET A 285 -5.21 -3.18 7.78
CA MET A 285 -6.30 -2.67 8.61
C MET A 285 -5.73 -1.83 9.74
N ASN A 286 -6.19 -0.59 9.85
CA ASN A 286 -5.89 0.29 10.97
C ASN A 286 -7.11 0.38 11.90
N ASP A 287 -6.87 0.46 13.20
CA ASP A 287 -7.96 0.54 14.19
C ASP A 287 -8.88 1.74 13.97
N ARG A 288 -8.34 2.85 13.45
CA ARG A 288 -9.12 4.07 13.19
C ARG A 288 -10.09 3.94 12.01
N ASP A 289 -9.84 2.98 11.13
CA ASP A 289 -10.70 2.68 9.99
C ASP A 289 -11.86 1.74 10.38
N VAL A 290 -11.82 1.14 11.58
CA VAL A 290 -12.88 0.27 12.13
C VAL A 290 -13.66 1.00 13.22
N LYS A 291 -14.91 1.37 12.90
CA LYS A 291 -15.78 2.18 13.76
C LYS A 291 -16.85 1.30 14.41
N PHE A 292 -16.88 1.27 15.73
CA PHE A 292 -17.85 0.49 16.52
C PHE A 292 -19.02 1.37 16.95
N LYS A 293 -20.25 0.90 16.69
CA LYS A 293 -21.50 1.56 17.06
C LYS A 293 -22.45 0.56 17.71
N ASN A 294 -22.83 0.83 18.96
CA ASN A 294 -23.91 0.10 19.60
C ASN A 294 -25.25 0.54 18.98
N THR A 295 -26.07 -0.43 18.61
CA THR A 295 -27.46 -0.26 18.20
C THR A 295 -28.32 -0.81 19.32
N ILE A 296 -29.00 0.03 20.11
CA ILE A 296 -30.01 -0.50 21.02
C ILE A 296 -31.13 -1.06 20.15
N ALA A 297 -31.43 -2.35 20.31
CA ALA A 297 -32.66 -2.92 19.82
C ALA A 297 -33.80 -2.10 20.43
N LEU A 298 -34.49 -1.30 19.59
CA LEU A 298 -35.82 -0.84 19.93
C LEU A 298 -36.65 -2.11 20.06
N SER A 299 -37.01 -2.45 21.29
CA SER A 299 -37.81 -3.62 21.62
C SER A 299 -38.96 -3.75 20.63
N LEU A 300 -38.99 -4.88 19.92
CA LEU A 300 -40.10 -5.31 19.10
C LEU A 300 -41.39 -5.16 19.91
N THR A 301 -42.27 -4.29 19.39
CA THR A 301 -43.74 -4.31 19.50
C THR A 301 -44.35 -4.72 20.85
N LYS A 302 -44.99 -3.74 21.51
CA LYS A 302 -46.03 -3.97 22.52
C LYS A 302 -46.90 -5.16 22.08
N LYS A 303 -46.94 -6.19 22.92
CA LYS A 303 -47.90 -7.30 22.80
C LYS A 303 -49.29 -6.72 22.59
N ASP A 304 -49.93 -7.11 21.49
CA ASP A 304 -51.37 -6.98 21.35
C ASP A 304 -52.03 -7.64 22.56
N THR A 305 -52.84 -6.85 23.25
CA THR A 305 -53.64 -7.32 24.38
C THR A 305 -54.84 -8.04 23.76
N PRO A 306 -55.08 -9.34 24.03
CA PRO A 306 -56.27 -10.00 23.52
C PRO A 306 -57.49 -9.44 24.25
N ILE A 307 -58.36 -8.77 23.52
CA ILE A 307 -59.71 -8.42 23.98
C ILE A 307 -60.51 -9.72 23.99
N LEU A 308 -60.87 -10.21 25.17
CA LEU A 308 -61.89 -11.25 25.35
C LEU A 308 -63.27 -10.61 25.13
N PRO A 309 -64.16 -11.22 24.32
CA PRO A 309 -65.54 -10.77 24.21
C PRO A 309 -66.35 -11.20 25.44
N GLU A 310 -67.22 -10.31 25.91
CA GLU A 310 -68.30 -10.57 26.87
C GLU A 310 -69.38 -11.51 26.30
#